data_AF-A0A4R9FIV7-F1
#
_entry.id   AF-A0A4R9FIV7-F1
#
_cell.length_a   1.000
_cell.length_b   1.000
_cell.length_c   1.000
_cell.angle_alpha   90.00
_cell.angle_beta   90.00
_cell.angle_gamma   90.00
#
_symmetry.space_group_name_H-M   'P 1'
#
loop_
_entity.id
_entity.type
_entity.pdbx_description
1 polymer ?
#
loop_
_entity_poly.entity_id
_entity_poly.type
_entity_poly.pdbx_seq_one_letter_code
_entity_poly.pdbx_strand_id
1 'polypeptide(L)'
;SLVSFEWASLLFIPFLIGMIRFATVAYAVENGTSFGGMGAAREALLFIFGEPIMILILVVFESNVVFQANFANLSFGILFFLGATLIVLSELSKPPFDDPRTHLELTMVHEAMLLEASGRTRALFELAHQFKTASLFLLLTKLGLEHVEVFFGLVAFPIWKELAAFGGAILFSALIGYWESNSTRRKWIWIP
;
A
#
# COMPACT_ATOMS: atom_id res chain seq x y z
N SER A 1 21.64 28.44 -0.59
CA SER A 1 20.65 27.74 0.26
C SER A 1 20.26 26.49 -0.49
N LEU A 2 20.30 25.31 0.14
CA LEU A 2 19.88 24.07 -0.47
C LEU A 2 18.43 24.25 -0.94
N VAL A 3 18.29 24.47 -2.25
CA VAL A 3 17.01 24.60 -2.94
C VAL A 3 16.21 23.38 -2.53
N SER A 4 15.07 23.66 -1.90
CA SER A 4 14.10 22.67 -1.44
C SER A 4 13.92 21.60 -2.52
N PHE A 5 14.38 20.38 -2.24
CA PHE A 5 13.99 19.23 -3.04
C PHE A 5 12.47 19.09 -2.89
N GLU A 6 11.69 19.64 -3.80
CA GLU A 6 10.23 19.51 -3.77
C GLU A 6 9.81 18.03 -3.81
N TRP A 7 10.59 17.22 -4.54
CA TRP A 7 10.50 15.76 -4.64
C TRP A 7 10.92 14.97 -3.40
N ALA A 8 11.73 15.55 -2.49
CA ALA A 8 12.18 14.82 -1.30
C ALA A 8 11.00 14.49 -0.38
N SER A 9 9.96 15.33 -0.39
CA SER A 9 8.73 15.07 0.35
C SER A 9 8.02 13.80 -0.12
N LEU A 10 8.06 13.49 -1.42
CA LEU A 10 7.45 12.30 -2.01
C LEU A 10 8.31 11.05 -1.78
N LEU A 11 9.63 11.16 -1.90
CA LEU A 11 10.56 10.06 -1.60
C LEU A 11 10.60 9.69 -0.11
N PHE A 12 10.14 10.59 0.76
CA PHE A 12 10.02 10.30 2.19
C PHE A 12 8.98 9.20 2.47
N ILE A 13 7.94 9.07 1.64
CA ILE A 13 6.89 8.06 1.81
C ILE A 13 7.44 6.62 1.68
N PRO A 14 8.06 6.21 0.56
CA PRO A 14 8.64 4.86 0.44
C PRO A 14 9.76 4.64 1.46
N PHE A 15 10.53 5.67 1.82
CA PHE A 15 11.55 5.56 2.87
C PHE A 15 10.96 5.21 4.24
N LEU A 16 9.89 5.90 4.67
CA LEU A 16 9.21 5.59 5.92
C LEU A 16 8.59 4.19 5.92
N ILE A 17 8.02 3.77 4.79
CA ILE A 17 7.48 2.42 4.62
C ILE A 17 8.60 1.37 4.73
N GLY A 18 9.74 1.64 4.09
CA GLY A 18 10.96 0.84 4.20
C GLY A 18 11.46 0.74 5.65
N MET A 19 11.38 1.83 6.42
CA MET A 19 11.74 1.83 7.84
C MET A 19 10.79 0.99 8.70
N ILE A 20 9.47 1.07 8.46
CA ILE A 20 8.48 0.22 9.13
C ILE A 20 8.80 -1.25 8.89
N ARG A 21 9.09 -1.61 7.64
CA ARG A 21 9.43 -2.98 7.26
C ARG A 21 10.76 -3.46 7.84
N PHE A 22 11.77 -2.59 7.85
CA PHE A 22 13.03 -2.92 8.49
C PHE A 22 12.81 -3.28 9.96
N ALA A 23 11.96 -2.53 10.67
CA ALA A 23 11.62 -2.82 12.06
C ALA A 23 10.85 -4.15 12.23
N THR A 24 9.88 -4.46 11.36
CA THR A 24 9.12 -5.73 11.44
C THR A 24 9.97 -6.94 11.10
N VAL A 25 10.82 -6.84 10.07
CA VAL A 25 11.75 -7.90 9.68
C VAL A 25 12.82 -8.11 10.75
N ALA A 26 13.36 -7.02 11.34
CA ALA A 26 14.32 -7.13 12.43
C ALA A 26 13.71 -7.88 13.63
N TYR A 27 12.48 -7.54 14.02
CA TYR A 27 11.75 -8.25 15.07
C TYR A 27 11.57 -9.75 14.75
N ALA A 28 11.18 -10.08 13.52
CA ALA A 28 10.99 -11.47 13.09
C ALA A 28 12.28 -12.30 13.13
N VAL A 29 13.42 -11.68 12.82
CA VAL A 29 14.74 -12.34 12.80
C VAL A 29 15.34 -12.48 14.22
N GLU A 30 15.15 -11.48 15.09
CA GLU A 30 15.65 -11.52 16.48
C GLU A 30 15.02 -12.64 17.31
N ASN A 31 13.74 -12.89 17.05
CA ASN A 31 12.96 -13.99 17.63
C ASN A 31 13.55 -15.39 17.31
N GLY A 32 14.29 -15.53 16.20
CA GLY A 32 15.12 -16.70 15.92
C GLY A 32 14.36 -17.99 15.58
N THR A 33 13.05 -17.93 15.31
CA THR A 33 12.28 -19.11 14.86
C THR A 33 12.36 -19.32 13.35
N SER A 34 12.19 -20.58 12.95
CA SER A 34 12.15 -20.97 11.54
C SER A 34 11.02 -20.29 10.77
N PHE A 35 9.90 -19.96 11.44
CA PHE A 35 8.73 -19.34 10.82
C PHE A 35 8.87 -17.83 10.64
N GLY A 36 9.44 -17.12 11.63
CA GLY A 36 9.72 -15.68 11.49
C GLY A 36 10.62 -15.37 10.30
N GLY A 37 11.68 -16.16 10.12
CA GLY A 37 12.57 -16.06 8.96
C GLY A 37 11.89 -16.38 7.62
N MET A 38 10.96 -17.35 7.59
CA MET A 38 10.19 -17.68 6.39
C MET A 38 9.22 -16.54 6.01
N GLY A 39 8.52 -15.94 6.97
CA GLY A 39 7.64 -14.79 6.74
C GLY A 39 8.40 -13.56 6.25
N ALA A 40 9.51 -13.24 6.93
CA ALA A 40 10.39 -12.13 6.57
C ALA A 40 10.96 -12.25 5.15
N ALA A 41 11.34 -13.47 4.72
CA ALA A 41 11.81 -13.69 3.36
C ALA A 41 10.73 -13.38 2.30
N ARG A 42 9.46 -13.72 2.57
CA ARG A 42 8.35 -13.46 1.65
C ARG A 42 8.02 -11.97 1.58
N GLU A 43 7.98 -11.28 2.72
CA GLU A 43 7.75 -9.83 2.76
C GLU A 43 8.91 -9.05 2.09
N ALA A 44 10.14 -9.55 2.24
CA ALA A 44 11.30 -8.99 1.54
C ALA A 44 11.19 -9.14 0.01
N LEU A 45 10.75 -10.29 -0.49
CA LEU A 45 10.55 -10.52 -1.93
C LEU A 45 9.50 -9.58 -2.51
N LEU A 46 8.32 -9.48 -1.88
CA LEU A 46 7.26 -8.57 -2.33
C LEU A 46 7.74 -7.11 -2.43
N PHE A 47 8.57 -6.70 -1.49
CA PHE A 47 9.09 -5.33 -1.46
C PHE A 47 10.15 -5.02 -2.50
N ILE A 48 11.07 -5.96 -2.78
CA ILE A 48 12.10 -5.76 -3.81
C ILE A 48 11.44 -5.36 -5.15
N PHE A 49 10.23 -5.89 -5.41
CA PHE A 49 9.42 -5.50 -6.55
C PHE A 49 8.50 -4.31 -6.28
N GLY A 50 7.90 -4.22 -5.10
CA GLY A 50 6.91 -3.19 -4.76
C GLY A 50 7.49 -1.77 -4.66
N GLU A 51 8.64 -1.60 -4.00
CA GLU A 51 9.26 -0.30 -3.74
C GLU A 51 9.62 0.48 -5.02
N PRO A 52 10.34 -0.09 -6.01
CA PRO A 52 10.67 0.66 -7.23
C PRO A 52 9.41 1.07 -7.99
N ILE A 53 8.36 0.25 -7.98
CA ILE A 53 7.10 0.58 -8.66
C ILE A 53 6.36 1.70 -7.91
N MET A 54 6.36 1.68 -6.57
CA MET A 54 5.79 2.76 -5.75
C MET A 54 6.49 4.09 -6.03
N ILE A 55 7.82 4.10 -6.12
CA ILE A 55 8.58 5.30 -6.48
C ILE A 55 8.16 5.79 -7.87
N LEU A 56 8.08 4.90 -8.87
CA LEU A 56 7.66 5.27 -10.23
C LEU A 56 6.25 5.88 -10.26
N ILE A 57 5.31 5.33 -9.48
CA ILE A 57 3.95 5.87 -9.36
C ILE A 57 3.99 7.31 -8.81
N LEU A 58 4.78 7.56 -7.76
CA LEU A 58 4.90 8.89 -7.16
C LEU A 58 5.59 9.88 -8.11
N VAL A 59 6.59 9.45 -8.88
CA VAL A 59 7.24 10.30 -9.89
C VAL A 59 6.26 10.68 -11.00
N VAL A 60 5.47 9.72 -11.49
CA VAL A 60 4.44 9.98 -12.52
C VAL A 60 3.37 10.93 -11.99
N PHE A 61 2.99 10.81 -10.72
CA PHE A 61 2.03 11.69 -10.08
C PHE A 61 2.51 13.14 -10.01
N GLU A 62 3.78 13.38 -9.68
CA GLU A 62 4.35 14.74 -9.63
C GLU A 62 4.52 15.31 -11.03
N SER A 63 4.90 14.46 -11.99
CA SER A 63 5.06 14.87 -13.38
C SER A 63 3.71 15.39 -13.87
N ASN A 64 3.57 16.71 -13.90
CA ASN A 64 2.40 17.45 -14.36
C ASN A 64 2.29 17.32 -15.89
N VAL A 65 2.25 16.09 -16.39
CA VAL A 65 2.03 15.79 -17.81
C VAL A 65 0.62 16.27 -18.11
N VAL A 66 0.54 17.35 -18.89
CA VAL A 66 -0.73 17.94 -19.28
C VAL A 66 -1.48 16.92 -20.13
N PHE A 67 -2.36 16.16 -19.50
CA PHE A 67 -3.26 15.26 -20.18
C PHE A 67 -4.33 16.12 -20.86
N GLN A 68 -4.31 16.17 -22.18
CA GLN A 68 -5.51 16.61 -22.92
C GLN A 68 -6.66 15.64 -22.58
N ALA A 69 -7.88 16.14 -22.44
CA ALA A 69 -9.05 15.33 -22.14
C ALA A 69 -9.44 14.44 -23.35
N ASN A 70 -8.67 13.37 -23.56
CA ASN A 70 -8.85 12.37 -24.60
C ASN A 70 -9.18 11.02 -23.95
N PHE A 71 -9.94 10.18 -24.66
CA PHE A 71 -10.30 8.84 -24.19
C PHE A 71 -9.07 7.96 -23.87
N ALA A 72 -7.99 8.11 -24.64
CA ALA A 72 -6.72 7.44 -24.37
C ALA A 72 -6.16 7.82 -22.98
N ASN A 73 -6.18 9.11 -22.63
CA ASN A 73 -5.63 9.58 -21.35
C ASN A 73 -6.49 9.15 -20.16
N LEU A 74 -7.81 9.05 -20.34
CA LEU A 74 -8.69 8.46 -19.33
C LEU A 74 -8.34 6.99 -19.07
N SER A 75 -8.06 6.21 -20.14
CA SER A 75 -7.65 4.82 -19.99
C SER A 75 -6.30 4.67 -19.28
N PHE A 76 -5.35 5.57 -19.54
CA PHE A 76 -4.08 5.63 -18.82
C PHE A 76 -4.28 5.95 -17.33
N GLY A 77 -5.14 6.91 -17.00
CA GLY A 77 -5.46 7.24 -15.61
C GLY A 77 -6.06 6.08 -14.82
N ILE A 78 -6.98 5.34 -15.44
CA ILE A 78 -7.59 4.15 -14.85
C ILE A 78 -6.54 3.06 -14.65
N LEU A 79 -5.71 2.79 -15.65
CA LEU A 79 -4.63 1.79 -15.55
C LEU A 79 -3.59 2.17 -14.49
N PHE A 80 -3.25 3.45 -14.39
CA PHE A 80 -2.35 3.98 -13.37
C PHE A 80 -2.93 3.80 -11.97
N PHE A 81 -4.20 4.16 -11.77
CA PHE A 81 -4.89 3.96 -10.50
C PHE A 81 -4.96 2.49 -10.12
N LEU A 82 -5.32 1.61 -11.07
CA LEU A 82 -5.31 0.15 -10.86
C LEU A 82 -3.92 -0.37 -10.50
N GLY A 83 -2.87 0.11 -11.18
CA GLY A 83 -1.48 -0.18 -10.82
C GLY A 83 -1.18 0.23 -9.38
N ALA A 84 -1.47 1.48 -9.02
CA ALA A 84 -1.29 1.98 -7.66
C ALA A 84 -2.05 1.15 -6.61
N THR A 85 -3.29 0.73 -6.90
CA THR A 85 -4.04 -0.15 -5.99
C THR A 85 -3.34 -1.49 -5.78
N LEU A 86 -2.83 -2.13 -6.84
CA LEU A 86 -2.15 -3.41 -6.73
C LEU A 86 -0.87 -3.31 -5.92
N ILE A 87 -0.09 -2.24 -6.10
CA ILE A 87 1.14 -2.04 -5.34
C ILE A 87 0.82 -1.78 -3.86
N VAL A 88 -0.19 -0.96 -3.56
CA VAL A 88 -0.64 -0.74 -2.17
C VAL A 88 -1.12 -2.04 -1.52
N LEU A 89 -1.85 -2.88 -2.25
CA LEU A 89 -2.28 -4.19 -1.75
C LEU A 89 -1.10 -5.15 -1.50
N SER A 90 -0.10 -5.12 -2.38
CA SER A 90 1.15 -5.87 -2.19
C SER A 90 1.89 -5.41 -0.94
N GLU A 91 1.99 -4.11 -0.72
CA GLU A 91 2.67 -3.51 0.44
C GLU A 91 1.96 -3.79 1.77
N LEU A 92 0.63 -3.97 1.72
CA LEU A 92 -0.18 -4.36 2.88
C LEU A 92 -0.27 -5.86 3.08
N SER A 93 0.34 -6.68 2.20
CA SER A 93 0.15 -8.13 2.18
C SER A 93 -1.33 -8.51 2.24
N LYS A 94 -2.18 -7.80 1.48
CA LYS A 94 -3.60 -8.10 1.36
C LYS A 94 -3.84 -8.97 0.13
N PRO A 95 -4.95 -9.73 0.05
CA PRO A 95 -5.30 -10.48 -1.15
C PRO A 95 -5.20 -9.60 -2.41
N PRO A 96 -4.60 -10.09 -3.52
CA PRO A 96 -4.17 -11.45 -3.81
C PRO A 96 -2.75 -11.81 -3.36
N PHE A 97 -2.05 -10.91 -2.67
CA PHE A 97 -0.62 -11.05 -2.37
C PHE A 97 -0.30 -11.91 -1.16
N ASP A 98 -1.29 -12.12 -0.31
CA ASP A 98 -1.19 -13.02 0.83
C ASP A 98 -2.17 -14.19 0.70
N ASP A 99 -1.84 -15.29 1.38
CA ASP A 99 -2.59 -16.54 1.32
C ASP A 99 -3.33 -16.82 2.64
N PRO A 100 -4.60 -16.36 2.78
CA PRO A 100 -5.44 -16.65 3.95
C PRO A 100 -5.98 -18.09 3.93
N ARG A 101 -5.57 -18.95 2.99
CA ARG A 101 -6.15 -20.29 2.79
C ARG A 101 -5.81 -21.29 3.88
N THR A 102 -4.66 -21.16 4.52
CA THR A 102 -4.19 -22.21 5.41
C THR A 102 -4.64 -21.92 6.83
N HIS A 103 -5.05 -22.96 7.55
CA HIS A 103 -5.40 -22.91 8.97
C HIS A 103 -4.21 -22.54 9.87
N LEU A 104 -3.05 -22.27 9.24
CA LEU A 104 -1.78 -22.04 9.85
C LEU A 104 -1.39 -20.61 9.51
N GLU A 105 -1.28 -19.76 10.54
CA GLU A 105 -0.72 -18.41 10.42
C GLU A 105 0.71 -18.41 9.85
N LEU A 106 1.33 -19.59 9.79
CA LEU A 106 2.67 -19.90 9.29
C LEU A 106 2.87 -19.64 7.78
N THR A 107 1.80 -19.55 6.99
CA THR A 107 1.93 -19.24 5.55
C THR A 107 1.60 -17.81 5.19
N MET A 108 1.05 -17.04 6.13
CA MET A 108 0.73 -15.64 5.92
C MET A 108 2.01 -14.80 5.95
N VAL A 109 2.11 -13.83 5.06
CA VAL A 109 3.33 -13.02 4.93
C VAL A 109 3.57 -12.20 6.19
N HIS A 110 2.56 -11.45 6.63
CA HIS A 110 2.68 -10.53 7.77
C HIS A 110 2.61 -11.26 9.12
N GLU A 111 1.62 -12.14 9.29
CA GLU A 111 1.35 -12.81 10.56
C GLU A 111 2.44 -13.81 10.94
N ALA A 112 3.12 -14.45 9.98
CA ALA A 112 4.22 -15.37 10.27
C ALA A 112 5.40 -14.69 10.97
N MET A 113 5.59 -13.37 10.76
CA MET A 113 6.62 -12.58 11.45
C MET A 113 6.26 -12.22 12.89
N LEU A 114 4.96 -12.26 13.22
CA LEU A 114 4.42 -11.76 14.48
C LEU A 114 3.92 -12.88 15.41
N LEU A 115 4.17 -14.15 15.08
CA LEU A 115 3.68 -15.32 15.84
C LEU A 115 4.14 -15.33 17.30
N GLU A 116 5.30 -14.76 17.59
CA GLU A 116 5.87 -14.68 18.93
C GLU A 116 5.40 -13.46 19.72
N ALA A 117 4.77 -12.50 19.04
CA ALA A 117 4.17 -11.34 19.68
C ALA A 117 2.91 -11.78 20.43
N SER A 118 2.82 -11.43 21.72
CA SER A 118 1.69 -11.79 22.58
C SER A 118 1.17 -10.60 23.36
N GLY A 119 -0.15 -10.60 23.63
CA GLY A 119 -0.83 -9.58 24.41
C GLY A 119 -0.56 -8.16 23.90
N ARG A 120 0.20 -7.38 24.70
CA ARG A 120 0.46 -5.96 24.43
C ARG A 120 1.33 -5.74 23.19
N THR A 121 2.32 -6.58 22.92
CA THR A 121 3.22 -6.37 21.77
C THR A 121 2.47 -6.60 20.46
N ARG A 122 1.65 -7.66 20.39
CA ARG A 122 0.77 -7.90 19.24
C ARG A 122 -0.19 -6.74 19.00
N ALA A 123 -0.81 -6.21 20.06
CA ALA A 123 -1.70 -5.06 19.93
C ALA A 123 -1.00 -3.81 19.33
N LEU A 124 0.28 -3.57 19.67
CA LEU A 124 1.05 -2.47 19.10
C LEU A 124 1.35 -2.70 17.61
N PHE A 125 1.69 -3.93 17.22
CA PHE A 125 1.89 -4.28 15.81
C PHE A 125 0.61 -4.12 15.00
N GLU A 126 -0.53 -4.54 15.54
CA GLU A 126 -1.80 -4.34 14.84
C GLU A 126 -2.18 -2.87 14.71
N LEU A 127 -1.97 -2.06 15.75
CA LEU A 127 -2.17 -0.62 15.64
C LEU A 127 -1.26 -0.01 14.57
N ALA A 128 0.02 -0.41 14.53
CA ALA A 128 0.95 0.04 13.50
C ALA A 128 0.49 -0.37 12.09
N HIS A 129 0.00 -1.59 11.91
CA HIS A 129 -0.55 -2.08 10.64
C HIS A 129 -1.80 -1.30 10.22
N GLN A 130 -2.69 -0.96 11.16
CA GLN A 130 -3.86 -0.13 10.89
C GLN A 130 -3.48 1.29 10.48
N PHE A 131 -2.47 1.90 11.12
CA PHE A 131 -1.97 3.22 10.69
C PHE A 131 -1.34 3.17 9.29
N LYS A 132 -0.59 2.11 8.97
CA LYS A 132 -0.04 1.88 7.62
C LYS A 132 -1.15 1.74 6.57
N THR A 133 -2.20 0.98 6.90
CA THR A 133 -3.36 0.78 6.01
C THR A 133 -4.11 2.09 5.77
N ALA A 134 -4.39 2.84 6.84
CA ALA A 134 -5.10 4.12 6.75
C ALA A 134 -4.33 5.15 5.91
N SER A 135 -3.01 5.26 6.12
CA SER A 135 -2.19 6.21 5.37
C SER A 135 -2.11 5.88 3.88
N LEU A 136 -1.95 4.60 3.52
CA LEU A 136 -1.88 4.17 2.13
C LEU A 136 -3.22 4.30 1.39
N PHE A 137 -4.35 4.01 2.03
CA PHE A 137 -5.68 4.22 1.41
C PHE A 137 -6.01 5.70 1.23
N LEU A 138 -5.60 6.53 2.18
CA LEU A 138 -5.72 7.98 2.05
C LEU A 138 -4.84 8.52 0.92
N LEU A 139 -3.60 8.03 0.78
CA LEU A 139 -2.72 8.39 -0.34
C LEU A 139 -3.33 8.00 -1.68
N LEU A 140 -3.86 6.78 -1.78
CA LEU A 140 -4.46 6.27 -3.01
C LEU A 140 -5.68 7.10 -3.44
N THR A 141 -6.54 7.45 -2.49
CA THR A 141 -7.76 8.23 -2.76
C THR A 141 -7.44 9.67 -3.12
N LYS A 142 -6.43 10.28 -2.50
CA LYS A 142 -5.90 11.57 -2.94
C LYS A 142 -5.39 11.50 -4.38
N LEU A 143 -4.56 10.51 -4.71
CA LEU A 143 -4.03 10.31 -6.05
C LEU A 143 -5.15 10.12 -7.10
N GLY A 144 -6.21 9.38 -6.76
CA GLY A 144 -7.39 9.22 -7.61
C GLY A 144 -8.16 10.53 -7.82
N LEU A 145 -8.38 11.31 -6.76
CA LEU A 145 -9.13 12.58 -6.85
C LEU A 145 -8.41 13.64 -7.69
N GLU A 146 -7.09 13.75 -7.55
CA GLU A 146 -6.27 14.64 -8.38
C GLU A 146 -6.45 14.34 -9.88
N HIS A 147 -6.47 13.06 -10.24
CA HIS A 147 -6.65 12.64 -11.63
C HIS A 147 -8.05 12.98 -12.18
N VAL A 148 -9.07 12.93 -11.31
CA VAL A 148 -10.45 13.32 -11.64
C VAL A 148 -10.55 14.84 -11.84
N GLU A 149 -9.94 15.64 -10.98
CA GLU A 149 -9.93 17.11 -11.09
C GLU A 149 -9.23 17.58 -12.37
N VAL A 150 -8.08 16.98 -12.70
CA VAL A 150 -7.33 17.26 -13.94
C VAL A 150 -8.17 16.92 -15.18
N PHE A 151 -8.91 15.81 -15.16
CA PHE A 151 -9.71 15.39 -16.31
C PHE A 151 -10.97 16.24 -16.53
N PHE A 152 -11.71 16.54 -15.46
CA PHE A 152 -12.96 17.30 -15.55
C PHE A 152 -12.76 18.83 -15.47
N GLY A 153 -11.55 19.31 -15.20
CA GLY A 153 -11.24 20.73 -15.03
C GLY A 153 -11.97 21.36 -13.86
N LEU A 154 -12.31 20.56 -12.85
CA LEU A 154 -13.05 21.01 -11.66
C LEU A 154 -12.05 21.52 -10.63
N VAL A 155 -12.22 22.77 -10.21
CA VAL A 155 -11.49 23.33 -9.05
C VAL A 155 -12.39 23.20 -7.83
N ALA A 156 -12.17 22.16 -7.03
CA ALA A 156 -12.85 22.01 -5.75
C ALA A 156 -12.22 22.91 -4.69
N PHE A 157 -13.02 23.40 -3.73
CA PHE A 157 -12.44 24.05 -2.56
C PHE A 157 -11.66 23.01 -1.73
N PRO A 158 -10.54 23.41 -1.09
CA PRO A 158 -9.64 22.49 -0.41
C PRO A 158 -10.33 21.66 0.70
N ILE A 159 -11.30 22.25 1.41
CA ILE A 159 -12.07 21.54 2.44
C ILE A 159 -12.85 20.34 1.87
N TRP A 160 -13.47 20.51 0.70
CA TRP A 160 -14.30 19.48 0.09
C TRP A 160 -13.45 18.35 -0.48
N LYS A 161 -12.26 18.68 -0.98
CA LYS A 161 -11.28 17.71 -1.46
C LYS A 161 -10.77 16.80 -0.35
N GLU A 162 -10.40 17.36 0.80
CA GLU A 162 -9.95 16.58 1.95
C GLU A 162 -11.08 15.70 2.51
N LEU A 163 -12.31 16.21 2.56
CA LEU A 163 -13.48 15.44 3.01
C LEU A 163 -13.81 14.29 2.02
N ALA A 164 -13.71 14.55 0.72
CA ALA A 164 -13.88 13.54 -0.32
C ALA A 164 -12.77 12.47 -0.26
N ALA A 165 -11.52 12.86 0.00
CA ALA A 165 -10.41 11.93 0.17
C ALA A 165 -10.63 11.01 1.38
N PHE A 166 -11.02 11.60 2.52
CA PHE A 166 -11.32 10.83 3.73
C PHE A 166 -12.51 9.88 3.54
N GLY A 167 -13.61 10.36 2.95
CA GLY A 167 -14.76 9.52 2.62
C GLY A 167 -14.41 8.41 1.62
N GLY A 168 -13.58 8.73 0.62
CA GLY A 168 -13.04 7.79 -0.34
C GLY A 168 -12.21 6.70 0.32
N ALA A 169 -11.37 7.04 1.32
CA ALA A 169 -10.54 6.08 2.03
C ALA A 169 -11.37 5.09 2.85
N ILE A 170 -12.43 5.57 3.50
CA ILE A 170 -13.39 4.71 4.22
C ILE A 170 -14.11 3.77 3.25
N LEU A 171 -14.58 4.29 2.12
CA LEU A 171 -15.22 3.47 1.08
C LEU A 171 -14.25 2.42 0.52
N PHE A 172 -13.02 2.81 0.23
CA PHE A 172 -11.99 1.90 -0.29
C PHE A 172 -11.65 0.80 0.72
N SER A 173 -11.56 1.14 2.01
CA SER A 173 -11.42 0.16 3.10
C SER A 173 -12.59 -0.81 3.15
N ALA A 174 -13.83 -0.32 3.05
CA ALA A 174 -15.02 -1.18 3.04
C ALA A 174 -15.07 -2.09 1.80
N LEU A 175 -14.67 -1.59 0.63
CA LEU A 175 -14.58 -2.38 -0.60
C LEU A 175 -13.52 -3.47 -0.51
N ILE A 176 -12.35 -3.16 0.05
CA ILE A 176 -11.31 -4.16 0.28
C ILE A 176 -11.77 -5.18 1.33
N GLY A 177 -12.40 -4.76 2.42
CA GLY A 177 -12.94 -5.70 3.42
C GLY A 177 -14.02 -6.62 2.82
N TYR A 178 -14.90 -6.08 1.98
CA TYR A 178 -15.87 -6.87 1.23
C TYR A 178 -15.18 -7.84 0.26
N TRP A 179 -14.11 -7.39 -0.42
CA TRP A 179 -13.35 -8.24 -1.31
C TRP A 179 -12.60 -9.33 -0.54
N GLU A 180 -11.96 -9.04 0.58
CA GLU A 180 -11.32 -10.03 1.45
C GLU A 180 -12.32 -11.09 1.91
N SER A 181 -13.55 -10.68 2.26
CA SER A 181 -14.63 -11.61 2.62
C SER A 181 -15.06 -12.53 1.46
N ASN A 182 -14.91 -12.09 0.21
CA ASN A 182 -15.40 -12.82 -0.97
C ASN A 182 -14.29 -13.42 -1.84
N SER A 183 -13.04 -13.02 -1.63
CA SER A 183 -11.90 -13.45 -2.42
C SER A 183 -11.65 -14.91 -2.09
N THR A 184 -12.12 -15.78 -3.00
CA THR A 184 -11.82 -17.19 -2.91
C THR A 184 -10.31 -17.33 -2.98
N ARG A 185 -9.75 -17.88 -1.89
CA ARG A 185 -8.54 -18.70 -1.83
C ARG A 185 -7.74 -18.57 -3.14
N ARG A 186 -6.58 -17.87 -3.20
CA ARG A 186 -5.59 -17.94 -4.33
C ARG A 186 -4.24 -18.49 -3.85
N LYS A 187 -3.63 -19.44 -4.58
CA LYS A 187 -2.36 -20.08 -4.15
C LYS A 187 -1.21 -19.13 -4.43
N TRP A 188 -0.22 -19.09 -3.54
CA TRP A 188 1.02 -18.31 -3.67
C TRP A 188 2.01 -18.92 -4.68
N ILE A 189 1.56 -19.17 -5.92
CA ILE A 189 2.37 -19.72 -7.05
C ILE A 189 2.62 -18.65 -8.13
N TRP A 190 1.84 -17.57 -8.11
CA TRP A 190 1.76 -16.59 -9.20
C TRP A 190 2.54 -15.30 -8.95
N ILE A 191 3.10 -15.16 -7.75
CA ILE A 191 3.86 -14.00 -7.31
C ILE A 191 5.31 -14.47 -7.22
N PRO A 192 6.23 -13.83 -7.97
CA PRO A 192 7.63 -14.23 -8.03
C PRO A 192 8.35 -14.15 -6.67
#